data_AF-A0A662M147-F1
#
_entry.id   AF-A0A662M147-F1
#
_cell.length_a   1.000
_cell.length_b   1.000
_cell.length_c   1.000
_cell.angle_alpha   90.00
_cell.angle_beta   90.00
_cell.angle_gamma   90.00
#
_symmetry.space_group_name_H-M   'P 1'
#
loop_
_entity.id
_entity.type
_entity.pdbx_description
1 polymer ?
#
loop_
_entity_poly.entity_id
_entity_poly.type
_entity_poly.pdbx_seq_one_letter_code
_entity_poly.pdbx_strand_id
1 'polypeptide(L)'
;GVQKVVIMLMIIVEAIPQVFGYLSPSHSLINMLGGTGARAVIIAQLFMGGFIVFWMDELISKWGIGSGVSLFIAAGVSEAIITGTFNWFPQTSGAMSVTNPPAGTLPKTIYLISNMSLGDLVGGGFERIFISPPNPVIALIGTVVIFFGVVYAESSKVELPLTHARVRGARGRYPLRLMYASNIPVILMAALLANVNMFALIFWGRLSNFPILGHAWWLGKYAPGSTQPVAGLAWYLYSPRGLHTWLFPMIDSRYAGYLAGHAPWQMMLKILVYGIIFVIGAIFFGKFWIETTNMGPEAVARQIEGSGMQIPGFRRDPRILKKVLYRYIPALTILSSALVALLALFANLIGTVGSTSGTGVLLTVGIVIRLYEQIAKEQAMEMHPVLRKFLGVE
;
A
#
# COMPACT_ATOMS: atom_id res chain seq x y z
N GLY A 1 -22.21 15.34 -7.65
CA GLY A 1 -22.26 15.53 -9.12
C GLY A 1 -20.87 15.61 -9.70
N VAL A 2 -20.16 16.71 -9.47
CA VAL A 2 -18.83 17.00 -10.06
C VAL A 2 -17.79 15.91 -9.77
N GLN A 3 -17.70 15.42 -8.53
CA GLN A 3 -16.76 14.35 -8.17
C GLN A 3 -16.90 13.09 -9.04
N LYS A 4 -18.14 12.69 -9.37
CA LYS A 4 -18.40 11.49 -10.18
C LYS A 4 -17.91 11.67 -11.61
N VAL A 5 -18.15 12.85 -12.20
CA VAL A 5 -17.70 13.20 -13.55
C VAL A 5 -16.18 13.21 -13.62
N VAL A 6 -15.52 13.77 -12.61
CA VAL A 6 -14.05 13.79 -12.52
C VAL A 6 -13.50 12.36 -12.42
N ILE A 7 -14.10 11.49 -11.60
CA ILE A 7 -13.67 10.08 -11.51
C ILE A 7 -13.82 9.37 -12.86
N MET A 8 -14.96 9.54 -13.55
CA MET A 8 -15.16 8.96 -14.88
C MET A 8 -14.13 9.44 -15.90
N LEU A 9 -13.81 10.73 -15.89
CA LEU A 9 -12.79 11.31 -16.76
C LEU A 9 -11.40 10.74 -16.40
N MET A 10 -11.08 10.64 -15.12
CA MET A 10 -9.81 10.09 -14.64
C MET A 10 -9.63 8.62 -15.03
N ILE A 11 -10.68 7.78 -14.98
CA ILE A 11 -10.60 6.39 -15.44
C ILE A 11 -10.18 6.31 -16.91
N ILE A 12 -10.74 7.18 -17.78
CA ILE A 12 -10.36 7.24 -19.19
C ILE A 12 -8.92 7.73 -19.34
N VAL A 13 -8.55 8.79 -18.62
CA VAL A 13 -7.21 9.37 -18.66
C VAL A 13 -6.15 8.40 -18.16
N GLU A 14 -6.45 7.50 -17.23
CA GLU A 14 -5.52 6.46 -16.76
C GLU A 14 -5.51 5.22 -17.66
N ALA A 15 -6.65 4.84 -18.24
CA ALA A 15 -6.75 3.68 -19.15
C ALA A 15 -5.91 3.86 -20.41
N ILE A 16 -5.84 5.08 -20.97
CA ILE A 16 -5.05 5.38 -22.16
C ILE A 16 -3.55 5.04 -21.93
N PRO A 17 -2.85 5.67 -20.97
CA PRO A 17 -1.49 5.30 -20.56
C PRO A 17 -1.26 3.80 -20.37
N GLN A 18 -2.19 3.10 -19.71
CA GLN A 18 -2.03 1.68 -19.42
C GLN A 18 -2.09 0.80 -20.67
N VAL A 19 -2.97 1.11 -21.63
CA VAL A 19 -3.06 0.38 -22.91
C VAL A 19 -1.91 0.72 -23.85
N PHE A 20 -1.40 1.94 -23.79
CA PHE A 20 -0.25 2.31 -24.62
C PHE A 20 1.10 1.88 -24.02
N GLY A 21 1.19 1.72 -22.70
CA GLY A 21 2.40 1.34 -21.97
C GLY A 21 2.48 -0.14 -21.58
N TYR A 22 1.52 -0.63 -20.80
CA TYR A 22 1.60 -1.93 -20.11
C TYR A 22 0.90 -3.08 -20.85
N LEU A 23 -0.26 -2.82 -21.47
CA LEU A 23 -1.12 -3.86 -22.04
C LEU A 23 -0.98 -3.91 -23.56
N SER A 24 -0.21 -4.88 -24.07
CA SER A 24 -0.18 -5.17 -25.51
C SER A 24 -1.40 -6.02 -25.90
N PRO A 25 -2.21 -5.61 -26.91
CA PRO A 25 -3.31 -6.43 -27.39
C PRO A 25 -2.80 -7.78 -27.93
N SER A 26 -3.58 -8.84 -27.77
CA SER A 26 -3.20 -10.15 -28.29
C SER A 26 -3.10 -10.13 -29.83
N HIS A 27 -2.19 -10.90 -30.38
CA HIS A 27 -1.97 -11.00 -31.83
C HIS A 27 -3.25 -11.42 -32.58
N SER A 28 -4.11 -12.25 -31.96
CA SER A 28 -5.41 -12.64 -32.52
C SER A 28 -6.40 -11.47 -32.62
N LEU A 29 -6.45 -10.60 -31.61
CA LEU A 29 -7.34 -9.44 -31.59
C LEU A 29 -6.86 -8.35 -32.58
N ILE A 30 -5.54 -8.18 -32.71
CA ILE A 30 -4.93 -7.25 -33.68
C ILE A 30 -5.28 -7.66 -35.12
N ASN A 31 -5.23 -8.96 -35.42
CA ASN A 31 -5.53 -9.47 -36.75
C ASN A 31 -7.00 -9.33 -37.15
N MET A 32 -7.93 -9.28 -36.19
CA MET A 32 -9.37 -9.22 -36.45
C MET A 32 -9.94 -7.80 -36.51
N LEU A 33 -9.42 -6.87 -35.70
CA LEU A 33 -9.95 -5.50 -35.53
C LEU A 33 -8.95 -4.39 -35.91
N GLY A 34 -7.74 -4.76 -36.32
CA GLY A 34 -6.62 -3.83 -36.48
C GLY A 34 -6.01 -3.38 -35.14
N GLY A 35 -4.77 -2.91 -35.17
CA GLY A 35 -4.03 -2.51 -33.96
C GLY A 35 -4.69 -1.37 -33.17
N THR A 36 -5.40 -0.46 -33.86
CA THR A 36 -6.13 0.63 -33.23
C THR A 36 -7.48 0.16 -32.64
N GLY A 37 -8.21 -0.70 -33.36
CA GLY A 37 -9.47 -1.25 -32.88
C GLY A 37 -9.29 -2.15 -31.65
N ALA A 38 -8.27 -3.01 -31.66
CA ALA A 38 -7.94 -3.86 -30.52
C ALA A 38 -7.62 -3.05 -29.25
N ARG A 39 -6.91 -1.92 -29.38
CA ARG A 39 -6.63 -1.00 -28.26
C ARG A 39 -7.89 -0.30 -27.76
N ALA A 40 -8.77 0.15 -28.66
CA ALA A 40 -10.03 0.80 -28.30
C ALA A 40 -10.93 -0.15 -27.48
N VAL A 41 -10.96 -1.44 -27.83
CA VAL A 41 -11.71 -2.46 -27.08
C VAL A 41 -11.15 -2.63 -25.67
N ILE A 42 -9.82 -2.70 -25.50
CA ILE A 42 -9.21 -2.81 -24.16
C ILE A 42 -9.49 -1.54 -23.33
N ILE A 43 -9.42 -0.35 -23.93
CA ILE A 43 -9.76 0.90 -23.23
C ILE A 43 -11.23 0.87 -22.78
N ALA A 44 -12.15 0.43 -23.63
CA ALA A 44 -13.56 0.30 -23.28
C ALA A 44 -13.79 -0.72 -22.15
N GLN A 45 -13.07 -1.84 -22.17
CA GLN A 45 -13.12 -2.86 -21.11
C GLN A 45 -12.60 -2.32 -19.78
N LEU A 46 -11.48 -1.59 -19.79
CA LEU A 46 -10.94 -0.94 -18.58
C LEU A 46 -11.88 0.12 -18.04
N PHE A 47 -12.50 0.91 -18.91
CA PHE A 47 -13.51 1.90 -18.52
C PHE A 47 -14.72 1.24 -17.85
N MET A 48 -15.26 0.18 -18.46
CA MET A 48 -16.39 -0.57 -17.89
C MET A 48 -16.02 -1.23 -16.56
N GLY A 49 -14.83 -1.84 -16.47
CA GLY A 49 -14.33 -2.44 -15.23
C GLY A 49 -14.14 -1.42 -14.11
N GLY A 50 -13.49 -0.28 -14.40
CA GLY A 50 -13.32 0.82 -13.44
C GLY A 50 -14.64 1.40 -12.97
N PHE A 51 -15.64 1.47 -13.86
CA PHE A 51 -16.98 1.93 -13.52
C PHE A 51 -17.73 0.96 -12.60
N ILE A 52 -17.59 -0.35 -12.80
CA ILE A 52 -18.13 -1.37 -11.90
C ILE A 52 -17.52 -1.24 -10.50
N VAL A 53 -16.19 -1.11 -10.40
CA VAL A 53 -15.50 -0.93 -9.10
C VAL A 53 -16.00 0.33 -8.39
N PHE A 54 -16.16 1.42 -9.12
CA PHE A 54 -16.72 2.67 -8.58
C PHE A 54 -18.14 2.49 -8.06
N TRP A 55 -19.02 1.82 -8.79
CA TRP A 55 -20.38 1.53 -8.33
C TRP A 55 -20.41 0.62 -7.11
N MET A 56 -19.54 -0.38 -7.04
CA MET A 56 -19.44 -1.23 -5.86
C MET A 56 -18.96 -0.45 -4.63
N ASP A 57 -18.03 0.50 -4.80
CA ASP A 57 -17.62 1.39 -3.71
C ASP A 57 -18.78 2.25 -3.19
N GLU A 58 -19.62 2.80 -4.09
CA GLU A 58 -20.82 3.53 -3.67
C GLU A 58 -21.84 2.66 -2.94
N LEU A 59 -22.02 1.41 -3.38
CA LEU A 59 -22.94 0.47 -2.75
C LEU A 59 -22.46 0.12 -1.34
N ILE A 60 -21.19 -0.24 -1.18
CA ILE A 60 -20.61 -0.59 0.12
C ILE A 60 -20.60 0.62 1.05
N SER A 61 -20.26 1.81 0.55
CA SER A 61 -20.22 3.01 1.40
C SER A 61 -21.60 3.47 1.87
N LYS A 62 -22.69 3.07 1.20
CA LYS A 62 -24.08 3.40 1.60
C LYS A 62 -24.74 2.34 2.44
N TRP A 63 -24.50 1.06 2.14
CA TRP A 63 -25.24 -0.08 2.71
C TRP A 63 -24.37 -1.06 3.49
N GLY A 64 -23.04 -0.94 3.40
CA GLY A 64 -22.07 -1.79 4.07
C GLY A 64 -21.33 -1.08 5.20
N ILE A 65 -20.38 -1.80 5.79
CA ILE A 65 -19.53 -1.31 6.88
C ILE A 65 -18.16 -0.94 6.31
N GLY A 66 -17.77 0.33 6.49
CA GLY A 66 -16.51 0.85 5.98
C GLY A 66 -16.60 1.40 4.55
N SER A 67 -15.48 1.39 3.83
CA SER A 67 -15.37 1.88 2.44
C SER A 67 -15.06 0.73 1.49
N GLY A 68 -15.69 0.71 0.31
CA GLY A 68 -15.47 -0.34 -0.69
C GLY A 68 -14.04 -0.38 -1.22
N VAL A 69 -13.41 0.77 -1.47
CA VAL A 69 -11.99 0.86 -1.86
C VAL A 69 -11.10 0.14 -0.84
N SER A 70 -11.35 0.35 0.46
CA SER A 70 -10.55 -0.29 1.51
C SER A 70 -10.73 -1.81 1.52
N LEU A 71 -11.94 -2.29 1.31
CA LEU A 71 -12.23 -3.73 1.26
C LEU A 71 -11.56 -4.39 0.05
N PHE A 72 -11.56 -3.74 -1.11
CA PHE A 72 -10.89 -4.26 -2.31
C PHE A 72 -9.37 -4.35 -2.16
N ILE A 73 -8.76 -3.35 -1.52
CA ILE A 73 -7.32 -3.39 -1.22
C ILE A 73 -7.03 -4.57 -0.28
N ALA A 74 -7.81 -4.71 0.81
CA ALA A 74 -7.62 -5.78 1.77
C ALA A 74 -7.82 -7.17 1.14
N ALA A 75 -8.83 -7.34 0.29
CA ALA A 75 -9.10 -8.58 -0.42
C ALA A 75 -7.97 -8.93 -1.39
N GLY A 76 -7.53 -7.99 -2.24
CA GLY A 76 -6.48 -8.25 -3.23
C GLY A 76 -5.12 -8.56 -2.60
N VAL A 77 -4.77 -7.89 -1.51
CA VAL A 77 -3.55 -8.22 -0.75
C VAL A 77 -3.67 -9.57 -0.06
N SER A 78 -4.83 -9.88 0.54
CA SER A 78 -5.06 -11.18 1.18
C SER A 78 -4.99 -12.33 0.17
N GLU A 79 -5.59 -12.16 -1.01
CA GLU A 79 -5.49 -13.11 -2.11
C GLU A 79 -4.03 -13.33 -2.53
N ALA A 80 -3.26 -12.26 -2.70
CA ALA A 80 -1.85 -12.35 -3.05
C ALA A 80 -1.02 -13.09 -1.98
N ILE A 81 -1.29 -12.88 -0.69
CA ILE A 81 -0.62 -13.60 0.40
C ILE A 81 -0.98 -15.08 0.38
N ILE A 82 -2.26 -15.42 0.23
CA ILE A 82 -2.74 -16.82 0.22
C ILE A 82 -2.20 -17.55 -1.01
N THR A 83 -2.32 -16.96 -2.19
CA THR A 83 -1.77 -17.54 -3.43
C THR A 83 -0.25 -17.66 -3.34
N GLY A 84 0.47 -16.65 -2.86
CA GLY A 84 1.91 -16.73 -2.66
C GLY A 84 2.35 -17.79 -1.64
N THR A 85 1.48 -18.16 -0.70
CA THR A 85 1.77 -19.15 0.35
C THR A 85 1.45 -20.57 -0.12
N PHE A 86 0.28 -20.77 -0.73
CA PHE A 86 -0.32 -22.10 -0.98
C PHE A 86 -0.42 -22.51 -2.46
N ASN A 87 0.04 -21.69 -3.42
CA ASN A 87 -0.09 -22.03 -4.83
C ASN A 87 0.74 -23.27 -5.25
N TRP A 88 0.04 -24.32 -5.66
CA TRP A 88 0.62 -25.59 -6.12
C TRP A 88 1.01 -25.61 -7.60
N PHE A 89 0.64 -24.57 -8.37
CA PHE A 89 0.94 -24.50 -9.79
C PHE A 89 2.43 -24.18 -10.05
N PRO A 90 3.01 -24.72 -11.13
CA PRO A 90 4.39 -24.40 -11.52
C PRO A 90 4.55 -22.92 -11.87
N GLN A 91 5.75 -22.38 -11.65
CA GLN A 91 6.06 -20.97 -11.89
C GLN A 91 6.00 -20.58 -13.38
N THR A 92 6.42 -21.48 -14.26
CA THR A 92 6.50 -21.24 -15.71
C THR A 92 5.66 -22.29 -16.44
N SER A 93 5.11 -21.93 -17.61
CA SER A 93 4.36 -22.83 -18.49
C SER A 93 5.21 -24.04 -18.89
N GLY A 94 5.10 -25.15 -18.14
CA GLY A 94 5.90 -26.35 -18.26
C GLY A 94 5.61 -27.37 -17.16
N ALA A 95 6.16 -28.58 -17.28
CA ALA A 95 5.98 -29.63 -16.28
C ALA A 95 6.67 -29.28 -14.94
N MET A 96 6.09 -29.76 -13.84
CA MET A 96 6.62 -29.58 -12.48
C MET A 96 7.94 -30.36 -12.33
N SER A 97 9.02 -29.66 -11.96
CA SER A 97 10.36 -30.24 -11.82
C SER A 97 11.20 -29.45 -10.80
N VAL A 98 12.37 -29.95 -10.42
CA VAL A 98 13.30 -29.27 -9.49
C VAL A 98 13.77 -27.89 -10.02
N THR A 99 13.69 -27.66 -11.33
CA THR A 99 13.97 -26.37 -11.98
C THR A 99 12.74 -25.49 -12.16
N ASN A 100 11.53 -26.06 -12.05
CA ASN A 100 10.24 -25.35 -12.09
C ASN A 100 9.36 -25.79 -10.91
N PRO A 101 9.75 -25.45 -9.67
CA PRO A 101 8.99 -25.84 -8.48
C PRO A 101 7.64 -25.08 -8.42
N PRO A 102 6.71 -25.54 -7.57
CA PRO A 102 5.49 -24.80 -7.27
C PRO A 102 5.77 -23.33 -6.91
N ALA A 103 4.90 -22.42 -7.33
CA ALA A 103 5.07 -20.99 -7.08
C ALA A 103 4.82 -20.57 -5.62
N GLY A 104 4.07 -21.37 -4.85
CA GLY A 104 3.77 -21.11 -3.45
C GLY A 104 4.94 -21.45 -2.53
N THR A 105 5.10 -20.68 -1.46
CA THR A 105 6.20 -20.84 -0.50
C THR A 105 6.23 -22.22 0.19
N LEU A 106 5.09 -22.66 0.73
CA LEU A 106 4.98 -23.97 1.40
C LEU A 106 5.04 -25.14 0.39
N PRO A 107 4.26 -25.13 -0.71
CA PRO A 107 4.34 -26.16 -1.75
C PRO A 107 5.75 -26.33 -2.32
N LYS A 108 6.47 -25.23 -2.58
CA LYS A 108 7.86 -25.23 -3.03
C LYS A 108 8.78 -25.91 -2.03
N THR A 109 8.66 -25.53 -0.76
CA THR A 109 9.50 -26.07 0.31
C THR A 109 9.29 -27.58 0.44
N ILE A 110 8.03 -28.03 0.45
CA ILE A 110 7.69 -29.45 0.52
C ILE A 110 8.22 -30.20 -0.71
N TYR A 111 7.98 -29.68 -1.92
CA TYR A 111 8.38 -30.32 -3.17
C TYR A 111 9.91 -30.41 -3.35
N LEU A 112 10.66 -29.36 -2.96
CA LEU A 112 12.11 -29.37 -3.04
C LEU A 112 12.74 -30.31 -1.99
N ILE A 113 12.17 -30.38 -0.79
CA ILE A 113 12.62 -31.32 0.24
C ILE A 113 12.31 -32.77 -0.16
N SER A 114 11.16 -33.04 -0.79
CA SER A 114 10.76 -34.40 -1.15
C SER A 114 11.45 -34.95 -2.39
N ASN A 115 11.86 -34.09 -3.33
CA ASN A 115 12.38 -34.53 -4.65
C ASN A 115 13.89 -34.29 -4.85
N MET A 116 14.60 -33.65 -3.92
CA MET A 116 16.05 -33.47 -4.00
C MET A 116 16.79 -34.45 -3.10
N SER A 117 17.96 -34.94 -3.56
CA SER A 117 18.84 -35.77 -2.74
C SER A 117 19.49 -34.94 -1.61
N LEU A 118 19.89 -35.58 -0.50
CA LEU A 118 20.55 -34.90 0.62
C LEU A 118 21.84 -34.17 0.19
N GLY A 119 22.54 -34.67 -0.84
CA GLY A 119 23.72 -34.02 -1.42
C GLY A 119 23.38 -32.72 -2.17
N ASP A 120 22.30 -32.71 -2.94
CA ASP A 120 21.85 -31.53 -3.69
C ASP A 120 21.19 -30.48 -2.80
N LEU A 121 20.59 -30.91 -1.68
CA LEU A 121 20.05 -30.01 -0.66
C LEU A 121 21.16 -29.19 0.01
N VAL A 122 22.26 -29.84 0.38
CA VAL A 122 23.45 -29.20 0.97
C VAL A 122 24.23 -28.40 -0.08
N GLY A 123 24.24 -28.81 -1.34
CA GLY A 123 24.93 -28.13 -2.45
C GLY A 123 24.24 -26.87 -3.00
N GLY A 124 23.06 -26.48 -2.49
CA GLY A 124 22.35 -25.28 -2.95
C GLY A 124 20.81 -25.36 -2.88
N GLY A 125 20.24 -26.51 -2.51
CA GLY A 125 18.80 -26.63 -2.29
C GLY A 125 18.29 -25.77 -1.13
N PHE A 126 19.05 -25.64 -0.03
CA PHE A 126 18.71 -24.71 1.05
C PHE A 126 18.67 -23.25 0.57
N GLU A 127 19.63 -22.83 -0.25
CA GLU A 127 19.64 -21.49 -0.85
C GLU A 127 18.41 -21.28 -1.76
N ARG A 128 18.02 -22.29 -2.54
CA ARG A 128 16.81 -22.21 -3.39
C ARG A 128 15.50 -22.14 -2.61
N ILE A 129 15.41 -22.82 -1.47
CA ILE A 129 14.24 -22.82 -0.60
C ILE A 129 14.14 -21.49 0.16
N PHE A 130 15.25 -21.03 0.76
CA PHE A 130 15.23 -19.88 1.66
C PHE A 130 15.41 -18.53 0.98
N ILE A 131 16.06 -18.47 -0.19
CA ILE A 131 16.59 -17.21 -0.77
C ILE A 131 16.14 -17.02 -2.22
N SER A 132 16.20 -18.06 -3.06
CA SER A 132 15.87 -17.91 -4.49
C SER A 132 14.38 -17.67 -4.74
N PRO A 133 14.01 -16.79 -5.70
CA PRO A 133 12.67 -16.76 -6.28
C PRO A 133 12.27 -18.12 -6.89
N PRO A 134 10.98 -18.46 -6.97
CA PRO A 134 9.80 -17.68 -6.58
C PRO A 134 9.49 -17.86 -5.08
N ASN A 135 8.91 -16.82 -4.45
CA ASN A 135 8.42 -16.80 -3.05
C ASN A 135 9.30 -17.56 -2.04
N PRO A 136 10.43 -16.96 -1.60
CA PRO A 136 11.33 -17.61 -0.66
C PRO A 136 10.73 -17.68 0.75
N VAL A 137 11.14 -18.66 1.57
CA VAL A 137 10.70 -18.81 2.97
C VAL A 137 10.98 -17.54 3.78
N ILE A 138 12.06 -16.81 3.47
CA ILE A 138 12.37 -15.54 4.12
C ILE A 138 11.29 -14.46 3.92
N ALA A 139 10.57 -14.49 2.79
CA ALA A 139 9.46 -13.57 2.54
C ALA A 139 8.24 -13.92 3.41
N LEU A 140 8.03 -15.20 3.73
CA LEU A 140 6.98 -15.65 4.64
C LEU A 140 7.27 -15.25 6.07
N ILE A 141 8.49 -15.50 6.54
CA ILE A 141 8.95 -15.03 7.86
C ILE A 141 8.86 -13.49 7.92
N GLY A 142 9.30 -12.81 6.85
CA GLY A 142 9.20 -11.36 6.72
C GLY A 142 7.77 -10.86 6.85
N THR A 143 6.83 -11.50 6.16
CA THR A 143 5.40 -11.14 6.20
C THR A 143 4.83 -11.29 7.61
N VAL A 144 5.20 -12.35 8.35
CA VAL A 144 4.78 -12.55 9.75
C VAL A 144 5.37 -11.49 10.67
N VAL A 145 6.66 -11.16 10.54
CA VAL A 145 7.32 -10.12 11.33
C VAL A 145 6.69 -8.75 11.07
N ILE A 146 6.45 -8.41 9.80
CA ILE A 146 5.78 -7.16 9.40
C ILE A 146 4.35 -7.13 9.97
N PHE A 147 3.60 -8.23 9.87
CA PHE A 147 2.25 -8.32 10.40
C PHE A 147 2.20 -7.97 11.89
N PHE A 148 3.02 -8.63 12.73
CA PHE A 148 3.06 -8.33 14.17
C PHE A 148 3.54 -6.91 14.45
N GLY A 149 4.56 -6.43 13.72
CA GLY A 149 5.06 -5.06 13.86
C GLY A 149 4.00 -4.00 13.56
N VAL A 150 3.22 -4.19 12.49
CA VAL A 150 2.14 -3.27 12.10
C VAL A 150 0.98 -3.34 13.09
N VAL A 151 0.55 -4.54 13.50
CA VAL A 151 -0.51 -4.70 14.51
C VAL A 151 -0.14 -3.99 15.82
N TYR A 152 1.11 -4.11 16.26
CA TYR A 152 1.61 -3.41 17.45
C TYR A 152 1.60 -1.89 17.27
N ALA A 153 2.09 -1.38 16.14
CA ALA A 153 2.10 0.04 15.84
C ALA A 153 0.69 0.64 15.74
N GLU A 154 -0.26 -0.09 15.16
CA GLU A 154 -1.62 0.42 14.92
C GLU A 154 -2.54 0.32 16.14
N SER A 155 -2.31 -0.67 17.02
CA SER A 155 -3.02 -0.79 18.31
C SER A 155 -2.58 0.24 19.35
N SER A 156 -1.45 0.92 19.13
CA SER A 156 -0.92 1.94 20.04
C SER A 156 -1.76 3.23 20.03
N LYS A 157 -2.26 3.62 21.20
CA LYS A 157 -3.10 4.81 21.40
C LYS A 157 -2.69 5.61 22.63
N VAL A 158 -2.81 6.94 22.55
CA VAL A 158 -2.62 7.89 23.64
C VAL A 158 -4.00 8.37 24.09
N GLU A 159 -4.35 8.15 25.35
CA GLU A 159 -5.66 8.53 25.88
C GLU A 159 -5.60 9.91 26.55
N LEU A 160 -6.38 10.87 26.05
CA LEU A 160 -6.56 12.16 26.71
C LEU A 160 -7.72 12.09 27.71
N PRO A 161 -7.50 12.39 29.00
CA PRO A 161 -8.57 12.39 29.99
C PRO A 161 -9.49 13.60 29.75
N LEU A 162 -10.79 13.33 29.69
CA LEU A 162 -11.83 14.34 29.57
C LEU A 162 -12.84 14.19 30.71
N THR A 163 -13.49 15.29 31.07
CA THR A 163 -14.57 15.33 32.06
C THR A 163 -15.79 15.97 31.44
N HIS A 164 -16.97 15.46 31.77
CA HIS A 164 -18.21 16.10 31.35
C HIS A 164 -18.42 17.38 32.16
N ALA A 165 -18.73 18.49 31.48
CA ALA A 165 -18.83 19.79 32.14
C ALA A 165 -20.09 19.92 33.03
N ARG A 166 -21.19 19.26 32.66
CA ARG A 166 -22.49 19.38 33.36
C ARG A 166 -22.78 18.25 34.34
N VAL A 167 -22.11 17.09 34.22
CA VAL A 167 -22.39 15.90 35.02
C VAL A 167 -21.17 15.61 35.88
N ARG A 168 -21.28 15.91 37.18
CA ARG A 168 -20.21 15.60 38.15
C ARG A 168 -19.98 14.10 38.19
N GLY A 169 -18.71 13.68 38.11
CA GLY A 169 -18.31 12.27 38.16
C GLY A 169 -18.19 11.57 36.81
N ALA A 170 -18.78 12.11 35.74
CA ALA A 170 -18.63 11.55 34.39
C ALA A 170 -17.26 11.91 33.81
N ARG A 171 -16.36 10.92 33.78
CA ARG A 171 -15.03 10.99 33.15
C ARG A 171 -15.05 10.16 31.87
N GLY A 172 -14.61 10.76 30.78
CA GLY A 172 -14.40 10.08 29.51
C GLY A 172 -12.91 10.06 29.17
N ARG A 173 -12.51 9.17 28.26
CA ARG A 173 -11.17 9.19 27.68
C ARG A 173 -11.33 9.34 26.17
N TYR A 174 -10.62 10.30 25.58
CA TYR A 174 -10.57 10.46 24.13
C TYR A 174 -9.28 9.82 23.60
N PRO A 175 -9.37 8.66 22.95
CA PRO A 175 -8.19 7.98 22.42
C PRO A 175 -7.70 8.68 21.14
N LEU A 176 -6.50 9.24 21.18
CA LEU A 176 -5.74 9.65 20.01
C LEU A 176 -4.84 8.49 19.58
N ARG A 177 -5.08 7.89 18.42
CA ARG A 177 -4.21 6.83 17.90
C ARG A 177 -2.84 7.39 17.57
N LEU A 178 -1.79 6.59 17.80
CA LEU A 178 -0.44 6.96 17.35
C LEU A 178 -0.43 7.16 15.83
N MET A 179 -1.13 6.28 15.10
CA MET A 179 -1.35 6.37 13.64
C MET A 179 -2.51 7.32 13.29
N TYR A 180 -2.40 8.59 13.70
CA TYR A 180 -3.49 9.57 13.58
C TYR A 180 -3.92 9.83 12.13
N ALA A 181 -2.96 9.99 11.21
CA ALA A 181 -3.24 10.23 9.80
C ALA A 181 -3.71 8.98 9.04
N SER A 182 -3.89 7.82 9.71
CA SER A 182 -4.13 6.53 9.06
C SER A 182 -2.98 6.11 8.12
N ASN A 183 -3.25 5.09 7.32
CA ASN A 183 -2.37 4.62 6.26
C ASN A 183 -2.54 5.41 4.94
N ILE A 184 -3.43 6.40 4.92
CA ILE A 184 -3.77 7.22 3.73
C ILE A 184 -2.56 7.97 3.15
N PRO A 185 -1.66 8.59 3.94
CA PRO A 185 -0.52 9.31 3.38
C PRO A 185 0.41 8.40 2.58
N VAL A 186 0.56 7.15 3.04
CA VAL A 186 1.35 6.12 2.36
C VAL A 186 0.67 5.65 1.08
N ILE A 187 -0.67 5.53 1.07
CA ILE A 187 -1.45 5.21 -0.15
C ILE A 187 -1.22 6.29 -1.21
N LEU A 188 -1.38 7.56 -0.84
CA LEU A 188 -1.24 8.69 -1.76
C LEU A 188 0.19 8.77 -2.33
N MET A 189 1.21 8.56 -1.48
CA MET A 189 2.59 8.55 -1.94
C MET A 189 2.89 7.37 -2.88
N ALA A 190 2.40 6.16 -2.55
CA ALA A 190 2.56 4.98 -3.40
C ALA A 190 1.87 5.16 -4.76
N ALA A 191 0.67 5.73 -4.78
CA ALA A 191 -0.07 6.03 -6.00
C ALA A 191 0.66 7.08 -6.86
N LEU A 192 1.18 8.15 -6.24
CA LEU A 192 1.98 9.17 -6.94
C LEU A 192 3.21 8.53 -7.61
N LEU A 193 3.97 7.72 -6.88
CA LEU A 193 5.16 7.05 -7.43
C LEU A 193 4.82 6.05 -8.55
N ALA A 194 3.70 5.32 -8.41
CA ALA A 194 3.22 4.42 -9.46
C ALA A 194 2.87 5.20 -10.74
N ASN A 195 2.19 6.34 -10.61
CA ASN A 195 1.86 7.21 -11.73
C ASN A 195 3.11 7.80 -12.39
N VAL A 196 4.08 8.27 -11.59
CA VAL A 196 5.36 8.77 -12.13
C VAL A 196 6.08 7.68 -12.92
N ASN A 197 6.13 6.44 -12.42
CA ASN A 197 6.73 5.32 -13.16
C ASN A 197 5.93 4.97 -14.43
N MET A 198 4.60 5.02 -14.39
CA MET A 198 3.75 4.82 -15.57
C MET A 198 4.06 5.85 -16.68
N PHE A 199 4.14 7.13 -16.32
CA PHE A 199 4.49 8.17 -17.30
C PHE A 199 5.91 7.99 -17.82
N ALA A 200 6.88 7.67 -16.95
CA ALA A 200 8.25 7.42 -17.37
C ALA A 200 8.36 6.26 -18.39
N LEU A 201 7.62 5.17 -18.18
CA LEU A 201 7.54 4.05 -19.14
C LEU A 201 7.00 4.49 -20.51
N ILE A 202 5.99 5.36 -20.54
CA ILE A 202 5.37 5.82 -21.78
C ILE A 202 6.29 6.76 -22.56
N PHE A 203 6.95 7.70 -21.87
CA PHE A 203 7.95 8.59 -22.46
C PHE A 203 9.15 7.81 -23.03
N TRP A 204 9.55 6.71 -22.39
CA TRP A 204 10.59 5.84 -22.91
C TRP A 204 10.11 4.95 -24.06
N GLY A 205 8.95 4.31 -23.96
CA GLY A 205 8.54 3.28 -24.93
C GLY A 205 7.93 3.80 -26.23
N ARG A 206 7.02 4.80 -26.14
CA ARG A 206 6.15 5.19 -27.27
C ARG A 206 6.25 6.66 -27.64
N LEU A 207 6.48 7.54 -26.66
CA LEU A 207 6.65 8.98 -26.86
C LEU A 207 8.12 9.34 -27.16
N SER A 208 8.81 8.54 -27.99
CA SER A 208 10.22 8.75 -28.35
C SER A 208 10.48 10.08 -29.06
N ASN A 209 9.46 10.62 -29.74
CA ASN A 209 9.56 11.83 -30.57
C ASN A 209 9.12 13.12 -29.85
N PHE A 210 8.83 13.08 -28.55
CA PHE A 210 8.52 14.29 -27.80
C PHE A 210 9.81 15.07 -27.49
N PRO A 211 9.89 16.37 -27.83
CA PRO A 211 11.08 17.16 -27.53
C PRO A 211 11.34 17.17 -26.02
N ILE A 212 12.60 16.94 -25.64
CA ILE A 212 13.17 16.95 -24.27
C ILE A 212 12.83 15.72 -23.40
N LEU A 213 11.62 15.16 -23.49
CA LEU A 213 11.17 14.06 -22.61
C LEU A 213 11.22 12.67 -23.26
N GLY A 214 11.23 12.59 -24.59
CA GLY A 214 11.31 11.32 -25.32
C GLY A 214 12.69 10.68 -25.18
N HIS A 215 12.74 9.40 -24.76
CA HIS A 215 13.99 8.62 -24.61
C HIS A 215 15.05 9.23 -23.69
N ALA A 216 14.64 10.13 -22.81
CA ALA A 216 15.59 10.81 -21.97
C ALA A 216 16.07 9.85 -20.86
N TRP A 217 17.31 9.37 -20.97
CA TRP A 217 17.91 8.37 -20.08
C TRP A 217 17.90 8.78 -18.60
N TRP A 218 17.85 10.10 -18.34
CA TRP A 218 17.71 10.68 -17.00
C TRP A 218 16.33 10.44 -16.35
N LEU A 219 15.28 10.18 -17.13
CA LEU A 219 13.89 10.03 -16.67
C LEU A 219 13.62 8.57 -16.35
N GLY A 220 14.02 7.66 -17.24
CA GLY A 220 13.89 6.21 -17.04
C GLY A 220 14.30 5.45 -18.29
N LYS A 221 15.28 4.54 -18.18
CA LYS A 221 15.61 3.55 -19.22
C LYS A 221 14.92 2.24 -18.89
N TYR A 222 14.18 1.66 -19.81
CA TYR A 222 13.53 0.35 -19.65
C TYR A 222 14.09 -0.65 -20.66
N ALA A 223 14.34 -1.89 -20.24
CA ALA A 223 14.75 -2.96 -21.15
C ALA A 223 13.55 -3.40 -22.02
N PRO A 224 13.78 -3.84 -23.27
CA PRO A 224 12.70 -4.32 -24.15
C PRO A 224 11.88 -5.43 -23.48
N GLY A 225 10.57 -5.24 -23.34
CA GLY A 225 9.67 -6.20 -22.71
C GLY A 225 9.67 -6.21 -21.17
N SER A 226 10.45 -5.36 -20.51
CA SER A 226 10.42 -5.19 -19.05
C SER A 226 9.72 -3.90 -18.64
N THR A 227 8.86 -3.99 -17.63
CA THR A 227 8.17 -2.85 -17.00
C THR A 227 8.95 -2.29 -15.81
N GLN A 228 10.12 -2.86 -15.51
CA GLN A 228 11.00 -2.37 -14.45
C GLN A 228 12.05 -1.40 -15.02
N PRO A 229 12.21 -0.22 -14.41
CA PRO A 229 13.23 0.73 -14.84
C PRO A 229 14.63 0.17 -14.54
N VAL A 230 15.53 0.30 -15.49
CA VAL A 230 16.94 -0.15 -15.45
C VAL A 230 17.88 1.01 -15.10
N ALA A 231 17.56 2.25 -15.49
CA ALA A 231 18.36 3.44 -15.12
C ALA A 231 17.49 4.71 -15.07
N GLY A 232 18.03 5.79 -14.51
CA GLY A 232 17.38 7.12 -14.45
C GLY A 232 16.62 7.39 -13.15
N LEU A 233 15.93 8.53 -13.10
CA LEU A 233 15.14 8.99 -11.96
C LEU A 233 14.03 7.99 -11.59
N ALA A 234 13.39 7.36 -12.59
CA ALA A 234 12.41 6.29 -12.36
C ALA A 234 13.01 5.10 -11.61
N TRP A 235 14.31 4.79 -11.78
CA TRP A 235 14.96 3.71 -11.04
C TRP A 235 15.13 4.04 -9.55
N TYR A 236 15.43 5.30 -9.22
CA TYR A 236 15.53 5.80 -7.84
C TYR A 236 14.16 5.91 -7.15
N LEU A 237 13.10 6.15 -7.91
CA LEU A 237 11.72 6.23 -7.39
C LEU A 237 11.00 4.87 -7.35
N TYR A 238 11.55 3.85 -8.01
CA TYR A 238 10.96 2.52 -8.02
C TYR A 238 11.22 1.77 -6.70
N SER A 239 10.17 1.24 -6.09
CA SER A 239 10.27 0.58 -4.79
C SER A 239 11.13 -0.69 -4.87
N PRO A 240 12.11 -0.88 -3.97
CA PRO A 240 12.79 -2.16 -3.81
C PRO A 240 11.78 -3.19 -3.29
N ARG A 241 11.81 -4.41 -3.82
CA ARG A 241 10.85 -5.49 -3.49
C ARG A 241 11.60 -6.71 -2.99
N GLY A 242 12.00 -6.67 -1.72
CA GLY A 242 12.60 -7.80 -1.01
C GLY A 242 14.12 -7.91 -1.10
N LEU A 243 14.67 -8.71 -0.18
CA LEU A 243 16.11 -8.86 0.05
C LEU A 243 16.89 -9.32 -1.20
N HIS A 244 16.24 -10.08 -2.08
CA HIS A 244 16.83 -10.54 -3.34
C HIS A 244 17.12 -9.42 -4.33
N THR A 245 16.45 -8.26 -4.21
CA THR A 245 16.67 -7.13 -5.13
C THR A 245 17.80 -6.21 -4.71
N TRP A 246 18.18 -6.20 -3.43
CA TRP A 246 19.15 -5.24 -2.92
C TRP A 246 20.23 -5.83 -2.03
N LEU A 247 19.90 -6.73 -1.09
CA LEU A 247 20.86 -7.28 -0.13
C LEU A 247 21.71 -8.38 -0.75
N PHE A 248 21.08 -9.39 -1.36
CA PHE A 248 21.80 -10.53 -1.94
C PHE A 248 22.70 -10.17 -3.12
N PRO A 249 22.32 -9.25 -4.01
CA PRO A 249 23.23 -8.77 -5.04
C PRO A 249 24.44 -7.96 -4.53
N MET A 250 24.42 -7.49 -3.27
CA MET A 250 25.60 -6.87 -2.63
C MET A 250 26.53 -7.91 -2.00
N ILE A 251 26.01 -9.08 -1.62
CA ILE A 251 26.74 -10.11 -0.89
C ILE A 251 27.29 -11.17 -1.85
N ASP A 252 26.55 -11.54 -2.89
CA ASP A 252 26.92 -12.61 -3.82
C ASP A 252 26.78 -12.18 -5.29
N SER A 253 27.87 -12.39 -6.04
CA SER A 253 28.00 -12.21 -7.49
C SER A 253 26.94 -12.93 -8.33
N ARG A 254 26.34 -14.01 -7.82
CA ARG A 254 25.31 -14.80 -8.51
C ARG A 254 24.00 -14.03 -8.73
N TYR A 255 23.72 -13.04 -7.88
CA TYR A 255 22.54 -12.18 -7.99
C TYR A 255 22.81 -10.87 -8.75
N ALA A 256 23.99 -10.72 -9.36
CA ALA A 256 24.37 -9.53 -10.14
C ALA A 256 23.44 -9.24 -11.33
N GLY A 257 22.67 -10.23 -11.81
CA GLY A 257 21.62 -10.03 -12.81
C GLY A 257 20.55 -9.02 -12.37
N TYR A 258 20.29 -8.89 -11.07
CA TYR A 258 19.35 -7.91 -10.51
C TYR A 258 19.95 -6.51 -10.35
N LEU A 259 21.28 -6.37 -10.43
CA LEU A 259 21.97 -5.07 -10.42
C LEU A 259 21.79 -4.30 -11.73
N ALA A 260 21.37 -4.98 -12.81
CA ALA A 260 21.16 -4.39 -14.13
C ALA A 260 22.34 -3.49 -14.61
N GLY A 261 23.57 -3.84 -14.21
CA GLY A 261 24.80 -3.13 -14.53
C GLY A 261 25.26 -2.04 -13.53
N HIS A 262 24.52 -1.80 -12.45
CA HIS A 262 24.89 -0.82 -11.41
C HIS A 262 25.82 -1.39 -10.35
N ALA A 263 26.63 -0.56 -9.72
CA ALA A 263 27.51 -0.97 -8.63
C ALA A 263 26.73 -1.17 -7.31
N PRO A 264 27.19 -2.03 -6.39
CA PRO A 264 26.54 -2.26 -5.08
C PRO A 264 26.24 -0.98 -4.28
N TRP A 265 27.14 0.02 -4.32
CA TRP A 265 26.95 1.30 -3.63
C TRP A 265 25.80 2.14 -4.22
N GLN A 266 25.55 2.04 -5.52
CA GLN A 266 24.44 2.74 -6.19
C GLN A 266 23.09 2.17 -5.73
N MET A 267 23.03 0.88 -5.42
CA MET A 267 21.83 0.26 -4.85
C MET A 267 21.55 0.77 -3.43
N MET A 268 22.58 0.97 -2.59
CA MET A 268 22.41 1.57 -1.27
C MET A 268 21.94 3.03 -1.37
N LEU A 269 22.51 3.78 -2.31
CA LEU A 269 22.07 5.15 -2.60
C LEU A 269 20.61 5.17 -3.08
N LYS A 270 20.19 4.20 -3.90
CA LYS A 270 18.79 4.04 -4.30
C LYS A 270 17.86 3.87 -3.10
N ILE A 271 18.18 3.00 -2.16
CA ILE A 271 17.34 2.78 -0.97
C ILE A 271 17.23 4.06 -0.15
N LEU A 272 18.35 4.76 0.04
CA LEU A 272 18.38 6.01 0.81
C LEU A 272 17.56 7.11 0.13
N VAL A 273 17.77 7.34 -1.17
CA VAL A 273 17.04 8.36 -1.94
C VAL A 273 15.55 8.03 -1.98
N TYR A 274 15.20 6.78 -2.30
CA TYR A 274 13.81 6.31 -2.27
C TYR A 274 13.18 6.55 -0.89
N GLY A 275 13.86 6.16 0.18
CA GLY A 275 13.35 6.28 1.53
C GLY A 275 13.15 7.71 2.00
N ILE A 276 14.09 8.60 1.70
CA ILE A 276 13.97 10.02 2.01
C ILE A 276 12.78 10.63 1.27
N ILE A 277 12.66 10.40 -0.03
CA ILE A 277 11.55 10.92 -0.84
C ILE A 277 10.22 10.36 -0.35
N PHE A 278 10.16 9.07 -0.04
CA PHE A 278 8.96 8.40 0.43
C PHE A 278 8.48 8.92 1.79
N VAL A 279 9.39 9.09 2.76
CA VAL A 279 9.06 9.62 4.09
C VAL A 279 8.64 11.09 4.02
N ILE A 280 9.38 11.93 3.28
CA ILE A 280 9.04 13.35 3.12
C ILE A 280 7.67 13.49 2.42
N GLY A 281 7.45 12.72 1.36
CA GLY A 281 6.18 12.68 0.64
C GLY A 281 5.02 12.25 1.54
N ALA A 282 5.19 11.21 2.35
CA ALA A 282 4.18 10.76 3.31
C ALA A 282 3.88 11.80 4.39
N ILE A 283 4.88 12.57 4.86
CA ILE A 283 4.66 13.68 5.81
C ILE A 283 3.86 14.80 5.14
N PHE A 284 4.23 15.17 3.91
CA PHE A 284 3.51 16.18 3.13
C PHE A 284 2.05 15.81 2.92
N PHE A 285 1.79 14.59 2.42
CA PHE A 285 0.42 14.09 2.24
C PHE A 285 -0.34 13.93 3.55
N GLY A 286 0.34 13.60 4.65
CA GLY A 286 -0.30 13.50 5.97
C GLY A 286 -0.78 14.83 6.50
N LYS A 287 0.01 15.89 6.34
CA LYS A 287 -0.42 17.25 6.68
C LYS A 287 -1.61 17.68 5.83
N PHE A 288 -1.50 17.52 4.52
CA PHE A 288 -2.57 17.85 3.59
C PHE A 288 -3.88 17.10 3.90
N TRP A 289 -3.77 15.82 4.24
CA TRP A 289 -4.94 15.01 4.61
C TRP A 289 -5.64 15.54 5.86
N ILE A 290 -4.91 15.91 6.91
CA ILE A 290 -5.52 16.35 8.17
C ILE A 290 -6.16 17.73 8.05
N GLU A 291 -5.55 18.62 7.27
CA GLU A 291 -6.11 19.92 6.96
C GLU A 291 -7.38 19.81 6.12
N THR A 292 -7.44 18.87 5.18
CA THR A 292 -8.61 18.71 4.28
C THR A 292 -9.77 17.92 4.92
N THR A 293 -9.50 17.01 5.86
CA THR A 293 -10.52 16.12 6.45
C THR A 293 -11.17 16.66 7.73
N ASN A 294 -10.98 17.94 8.07
CA ASN A 294 -11.45 18.52 9.33
C ASN A 294 -10.95 17.73 10.56
N MET A 295 -9.80 17.06 10.45
CA MET A 295 -9.11 16.42 11.58
C MET A 295 -8.10 17.36 12.25
N GLY A 296 -8.09 18.64 11.85
CA GLY A 296 -7.24 19.67 12.42
C GLY A 296 -7.59 19.98 13.89
N PRO A 297 -6.66 20.60 14.64
CA PRO A 297 -6.85 20.92 16.05
C PRO A 297 -8.11 21.74 16.34
N GLU A 298 -8.44 22.68 15.47
CA GLU A 298 -9.63 23.54 15.59
C GLU A 298 -10.93 22.76 15.49
N ALA A 299 -11.03 21.86 14.52
CA ALA A 299 -12.23 21.10 14.25
C ALA A 299 -12.46 20.04 15.36
N VAL A 300 -11.40 19.34 15.78
CA VAL A 300 -11.46 18.39 16.90
C VAL A 300 -11.82 19.10 18.21
N ALA A 301 -11.28 20.31 18.46
CA ALA A 301 -11.66 21.10 19.63
C ALA A 301 -13.16 21.43 19.65
N ARG A 302 -13.71 21.91 18.52
CA ARG A 302 -15.14 22.22 18.38
C ARG A 302 -16.01 20.97 18.56
N GLN A 303 -15.57 19.81 18.06
CA GLN A 303 -16.30 18.54 18.23
C GLN A 303 -16.35 18.10 19.69
N ILE A 304 -15.21 18.15 20.40
CA ILE A 304 -15.14 17.80 21.82
C ILE A 304 -15.98 18.76 22.66
N GLU A 305 -15.94 20.06 22.37
CA GLU A 305 -16.78 21.05 23.02
C GLU A 305 -18.28 20.81 22.77
N GLY A 306 -18.66 20.52 21.53
CA GLY A 306 -20.04 20.20 21.14
C GLY A 306 -20.61 19.00 21.90
N SER A 307 -19.76 18.04 22.26
CA SER A 307 -20.13 16.90 23.11
C SER A 307 -20.27 17.22 24.61
N GLY A 308 -20.06 18.48 25.03
CA GLY A 308 -20.14 18.89 26.44
C GLY A 308 -18.93 18.47 27.29
N MET A 309 -17.87 17.98 26.65
CA MET A 309 -16.65 17.51 27.32
C MET A 309 -15.62 18.63 27.45
N GLN A 310 -14.88 18.64 28.56
CA GLN A 310 -13.82 19.60 28.86
C GLN A 310 -12.61 18.92 29.49
N ILE A 311 -11.43 19.55 29.36
CA ILE A 311 -10.21 19.08 30.00
C ILE A 311 -10.32 19.30 31.52
N PRO A 312 -10.06 18.28 32.36
CA PRO A 312 -10.06 18.43 33.80
C PRO A 312 -9.12 19.55 34.26
N GLY A 313 -9.58 20.39 35.20
CA GLY A 313 -8.76 21.44 35.81
C GLY A 313 -8.70 22.77 35.05
N PHE A 314 -9.25 22.86 33.84
CA PHE A 314 -9.34 24.12 33.09
C PHE A 314 -10.76 24.67 33.06
N ARG A 315 -10.88 26.01 33.02
CA ARG A 315 -12.16 26.69 32.77
C ARG A 315 -12.62 26.38 31.34
N ARG A 316 -13.94 26.49 31.12
CA ARG A 316 -14.60 26.23 29.84
C ARG A 316 -14.27 27.34 28.84
N ASP A 317 -13.05 27.30 28.31
CA ASP A 317 -12.58 28.19 27.26
C ASP A 317 -12.11 27.34 26.06
N PRO A 318 -12.76 27.47 24.89
CA PRO A 318 -12.37 26.80 23.65
C PRO A 318 -10.90 27.02 23.28
N ARG A 319 -10.34 28.18 23.66
CA ARG A 319 -8.95 28.53 23.39
C ARG A 319 -7.98 27.63 24.12
N ILE A 320 -8.34 27.14 25.30
CA ILE A 320 -7.49 26.24 26.10
C ILE A 320 -7.44 24.85 25.47
N LEU A 321 -8.60 24.28 25.13
CA LEU A 321 -8.69 22.99 24.45
C LEU A 321 -7.94 23.01 23.12
N LYS A 322 -8.15 24.07 22.33
CA LYS A 322 -7.42 24.30 21.08
C LYS A 322 -5.90 24.35 21.31
N LYS A 323 -5.42 25.10 22.30
CA LYS A 323 -3.98 25.25 22.58
C LYS A 323 -3.34 23.92 22.98
N VAL A 324 -4.05 23.09 23.75
CA VAL A 324 -3.59 21.74 24.11
C VAL A 324 -3.50 20.86 22.86
N LEU A 325 -4.57 20.79 22.06
CA LEU A 325 -4.62 19.98 20.84
C LEU A 325 -3.59 20.42 19.79
N TYR A 326 -3.30 21.72 19.69
CA TYR A 326 -2.30 22.27 18.76
C TYR A 326 -0.87 21.83 19.09
N ARG A 327 -0.59 21.46 20.36
CA ARG A 327 0.70 20.90 20.75
C ARG A 327 0.84 19.43 20.34
N TYR A 328 -0.26 18.68 20.32
CA TYR A 328 -0.25 17.24 20.08
C TYR A 328 -0.48 16.87 18.61
N ILE A 329 -1.54 17.39 17.98
CA ILE A 329 -1.99 16.92 16.66
C ILE A 329 -0.92 17.13 15.57
N PRO A 330 -0.31 18.32 15.39
CA PRO A 330 0.71 18.50 14.34
C PRO A 330 1.94 17.60 14.52
N ALA A 331 2.38 17.40 15.77
CA ALA A 331 3.48 16.50 16.08
C ALA A 331 3.10 15.04 15.80
N LEU A 332 1.88 14.65 16.19
CA LEU A 332 1.32 13.33 15.94
C LEU A 332 1.14 13.07 14.44
N THR A 333 0.75 14.06 13.64
CA THR A 333 0.68 13.97 12.18
C THR A 333 2.03 13.64 11.57
N ILE A 334 3.06 14.42 11.91
CA ILE A 334 4.40 14.23 11.33
C ILE A 334 4.97 12.89 11.76
N LEU A 335 4.87 12.56 13.06
CA LEU A 335 5.38 11.32 13.61
C LEU A 335 4.64 10.12 13.04
N SER A 336 3.31 10.16 12.96
CA SER A 336 2.51 9.08 12.39
C SER A 336 2.84 8.85 10.92
N SER A 337 2.80 9.88 10.08
CA SER A 337 3.16 9.77 8.67
C SER A 337 4.57 9.22 8.44
N ALA A 338 5.54 9.70 9.22
CA ALA A 338 6.92 9.21 9.12
C ALA A 338 7.04 7.75 9.55
N LEU A 339 6.39 7.37 10.66
CA LEU A 339 6.41 6.02 11.19
C LEU A 339 5.74 5.02 10.24
N VAL A 340 4.57 5.36 9.68
CA VAL A 340 3.89 4.51 8.70
C VAL A 340 4.76 4.33 7.45
N ALA A 341 5.38 5.41 6.97
CA ALA A 341 6.25 5.37 5.79
C ALA A 341 7.50 4.52 6.04
N LEU A 342 8.10 4.62 7.23
CA LEU A 342 9.25 3.81 7.62
C LEU A 342 8.87 2.33 7.73
N LEU A 343 7.75 2.00 8.37
CA LEU A 343 7.25 0.62 8.44
C LEU A 343 7.00 0.05 7.04
N ALA A 344 6.37 0.82 6.16
CA ALA A 344 6.12 0.43 4.78
C ALA A 344 7.41 0.24 3.97
N LEU A 345 8.41 1.11 4.17
CA LEU A 345 9.73 0.99 3.55
C LEU A 345 10.46 -0.26 4.05
N PHE A 346 10.46 -0.49 5.36
CA PHE A 346 11.05 -1.67 5.97
C PHE A 346 10.39 -2.95 5.45
N ALA A 347 9.06 -2.94 5.34
CA ALA A 347 8.29 -4.05 4.78
C ALA A 347 8.64 -4.32 3.30
N ASN A 348 8.79 -3.26 2.50
CA ASN A 348 9.22 -3.39 1.10
C ASN A 348 10.66 -3.92 0.97
N LEU A 349 11.56 -3.54 1.88
CA LEU A 349 12.96 -3.99 1.87
C LEU A 349 13.11 -5.47 2.23
N ILE A 350 12.36 -5.97 3.22
CA ILE A 350 12.35 -7.40 3.58
C ILE A 350 11.70 -8.21 2.45
N GLY A 351 10.60 -7.69 1.91
CA GLY A 351 9.77 -8.36 0.91
C GLY A 351 8.73 -9.26 1.58
N THR A 352 7.60 -9.40 0.90
CA THR A 352 6.46 -10.18 1.38
C THR A 352 6.09 -11.30 0.41
N VAL A 353 5.39 -12.30 0.92
CA VAL A 353 4.96 -13.46 0.13
C VAL A 353 3.98 -13.01 -0.97
N GLY A 354 4.03 -13.68 -2.13
CA GLY A 354 3.05 -13.47 -3.19
C GLY A 354 3.33 -12.27 -4.08
N SER A 355 4.56 -11.74 -4.05
CA SER A 355 4.92 -10.48 -4.74
C SER A 355 4.05 -9.29 -4.33
N THR A 356 3.34 -9.40 -3.20
CA THR A 356 2.64 -8.28 -2.57
C THR A 356 3.67 -7.22 -2.20
N SER A 357 3.27 -5.94 -2.19
CA SER A 357 4.11 -4.90 -1.62
C SER A 357 3.99 -4.89 -0.10
N GLY A 358 5.09 -4.60 0.59
CA GLY A 358 5.09 -4.39 2.03
C GLY A 358 4.14 -3.26 2.46
N THR A 359 3.96 -2.25 1.60
CA THR A 359 2.90 -1.25 1.75
C THR A 359 1.52 -1.90 1.82
N GLY A 360 1.17 -2.80 0.89
CA GLY A 360 -0.14 -3.44 0.83
C GLY A 360 -0.47 -4.26 2.08
N VAL A 361 0.51 -4.96 2.65
CA VAL A 361 0.33 -5.70 3.91
C VAL A 361 0.00 -4.74 5.05
N LEU A 362 0.73 -3.63 5.17
CA LEU A 362 0.47 -2.60 6.17
C LEU A 362 -0.95 -2.01 6.02
N LEU A 363 -1.37 -1.70 4.78
CA LEU A 363 -2.71 -1.19 4.52
C LEU A 363 -3.78 -2.17 4.97
N THR A 364 -3.62 -3.44 4.62
CA THR A 364 -4.59 -4.50 4.89
C THR A 364 -4.80 -4.69 6.37
N VAL A 365 -3.72 -4.78 7.15
CA VAL A 365 -3.81 -4.89 8.61
C VAL A 365 -4.61 -3.73 9.18
N GLY A 366 -4.31 -2.49 8.77
CA GLY A 366 -5.02 -1.35 9.32
C GLY A 366 -6.46 -1.21 8.90
N ILE A 367 -6.77 -1.59 7.66
CA ILE A 367 -8.15 -1.65 7.17
C ILE A 367 -8.94 -2.68 7.98
N VAL A 368 -8.37 -3.87 8.20
CA VAL A 368 -9.03 -4.96 8.94
C VAL A 368 -9.23 -4.57 10.42
N ILE A 369 -8.24 -3.95 11.07
CA ILE A 369 -8.40 -3.48 12.45
C ILE A 369 -9.53 -2.43 12.54
N ARG A 370 -9.57 -1.48 11.59
CA ARG A 370 -10.62 -0.45 11.57
C ARG A 370 -12.00 -1.04 11.32
N LEU A 371 -12.11 -1.96 10.38
CA LEU A 371 -13.36 -2.65 10.09
C LEU A 371 -13.84 -3.44 11.31
N TYR A 372 -12.93 -4.15 11.99
CA TYR A 372 -13.24 -4.83 13.26
C TYR A 372 -13.76 -3.87 14.33
N GLU A 373 -13.11 -2.72 14.53
CA GLU A 373 -13.55 -1.71 15.51
C GLU A 373 -14.90 -1.07 15.13
N GLN A 374 -15.17 -0.88 13.84
CA GLN A 374 -16.45 -0.36 13.36
C GLN A 374 -17.58 -1.35 13.63
N ILE A 375 -17.37 -2.63 13.28
CA ILE A 375 -18.32 -3.71 13.57
C ILE A 375 -18.57 -3.82 15.07
N ALA A 376 -17.51 -3.82 15.88
CA ALA A 376 -17.63 -3.91 17.34
C ALA A 376 -18.42 -2.73 17.94
N LYS A 377 -18.27 -1.51 17.38
CA LYS A 377 -19.04 -0.34 17.81
C LYS A 377 -20.51 -0.45 17.42
N GLU A 378 -20.81 -0.87 16.19
CA GLU A 378 -22.19 -1.06 15.73
C GLU A 378 -22.90 -2.12 16.59
N GLN A 379 -22.27 -3.27 16.80
CA GLN A 379 -22.82 -4.33 17.63
C GLN A 379 -23.05 -3.87 19.08
N ALA A 380 -22.12 -3.09 19.65
CA ALA A 380 -22.30 -2.51 20.99
C ALA A 380 -23.47 -1.53 21.07
N MET A 381 -23.71 -0.75 20.01
CA MET A 381 -24.85 0.17 19.92
C MET A 381 -26.19 -0.57 19.79
N GLU A 382 -26.21 -1.71 19.08
CA GLU A 382 -27.40 -2.57 18.96
C GLU A 382 -27.73 -3.30 20.27
N MET A 383 -26.71 -3.83 20.96
CA MET A 383 -26.89 -4.59 22.21
C MET A 383 -27.35 -3.73 23.39
N HIS A 384 -27.07 -2.43 23.38
CA HIS A 384 -27.40 -1.51 24.47
C HIS A 384 -28.18 -0.29 23.96
N PRO A 385 -29.52 -0.40 23.79
CA PRO A 385 -30.35 0.70 23.27
C PRO A 385 -30.32 1.97 24.15
N VAL A 386 -29.94 1.84 25.42
CA VAL A 386 -29.74 2.99 26.34
C VAL A 386 -28.50 3.81 25.95
N LEU A 387 -27.44 3.19 25.41
CA LEU A 387 -26.25 3.90 24.90
C LEU A 387 -26.58 4.71 23.63
N ARG A 388 -27.52 4.23 22.81
CA ARG A 388 -28.00 4.95 21.62
C ARG A 388 -28.67 6.29 21.97
N LYS A 389 -29.50 6.32 23.03
CA LYS A 389 -30.10 7.57 23.57
C LYS A 389 -29.07 8.50 24.23
N PHE A 390 -28.01 7.96 24.81
CA PHE A 390 -26.98 8.75 25.51
C PHE A 390 -25.95 9.39 24.56
N LEU A 391 -25.73 8.78 23.38
CA LEU A 391 -24.77 9.24 22.37
C LEU A 391 -25.39 10.14 21.27
N GLY A 392 -26.70 10.40 21.32
CA GLY A 392 -27.36 11.42 20.51
C GLY A 392 -27.40 11.10 19.00
N VAL A 393 -27.51 9.83 18.62
CA VAL A 393 -27.75 9.44 17.22
C VAL A 393 -29.26 9.38 16.98
N GLU A 394 -29.86 10.56 16.77
CA GLU A 394 -31.11 10.74 16.01
C GLU A 394 -30.84 11.65 14.81
#